data_AF-F1LGA7-F1
#
_entry.id   AF-F1LGA7-F1
#
_cell.length_a   1.000
_cell.length_b   1.000
_cell.length_c   1.000
_cell.angle_alpha   90.00
_cell.angle_beta   90.00
_cell.angle_gamma   90.00
#
_symmetry.space_group_name_H-M   'P 1'
#
loop_
_entity.id
_entity.type
_entity.pdbx_description
1 polymer ?
#
loop_
_entity_poly.entity_id
_entity_poly.type
_entity_poly.pdbx_seq_one_letter_code
_entity_poly.pdbx_strand_id
1 'polypeptide(L)'
;MDSPWLALSFLLVPVILGTLGRDSRERDWSDECDEDDEICKKWLRADDNATDAAKCVPMAKCFEDGDCNGGKCSGFSLGKCDCGACLSLVSCKDDSSCGGLSGACNNETGFCDCDSGFKSNGFESHFDAMMKFCSQADCTPNNSSSCFGLPCHSGICSCT
;
A
#
# COMPACT_ATOMS: atom_id res chain seq x y z
N MET A 1 56.87 -36.71 17.09
CA MET A 1 55.90 -37.31 18.03
C MET A 1 54.51 -36.88 17.60
N ASP A 2 54.02 -37.31 16.44
CA ASP A 2 53.65 -38.69 16.04
C ASP A 2 52.34 -39.10 16.75
N SER A 3 51.29 -39.31 15.94
CA SER A 3 49.88 -39.68 16.20
C SER A 3 49.72 -41.06 16.94
N PRO A 4 48.56 -41.79 17.01
CA PRO A 4 47.17 -41.59 16.52
C PRO A 4 46.00 -42.25 17.36
N TRP A 5 44.76 -42.20 16.81
CA TRP A 5 43.51 -42.99 17.07
C TRP A 5 42.68 -42.60 18.33
N LEU A 6 41.35 -42.48 18.30
CA LEU A 6 40.32 -43.22 17.58
C LEU A 6 39.14 -42.34 17.12
N ALA A 7 38.60 -42.71 15.96
CA ALA A 7 37.35 -42.25 15.38
C ALA A 7 36.14 -42.69 16.22
N LEU A 8 35.12 -41.83 16.32
CA LEU A 8 33.74 -42.23 16.56
C LEU A 8 32.80 -41.31 15.79
N SER A 9 32.24 -41.87 14.73
CA SER A 9 31.20 -41.35 13.88
C SER A 9 29.93 -41.05 14.70
N PHE A 10 29.46 -39.81 14.68
CA PHE A 10 28.10 -39.49 15.12
C PHE A 10 27.28 -38.98 13.94
N LEU A 11 26.24 -39.76 13.67
CA LEU A 11 25.23 -39.57 12.64
C LEU A 11 24.57 -38.20 12.77
N LEU A 12 24.44 -37.51 11.65
CA LEU A 12 23.64 -36.30 11.50
C LEU A 12 22.16 -36.62 11.78
N VAL A 13 21.61 -36.06 12.85
CA VAL A 13 20.17 -35.99 13.09
C VAL A 13 19.68 -34.69 12.46
N PRO A 14 18.82 -34.72 11.42
CA PRO A 14 18.26 -33.50 10.87
C PRO A 14 17.27 -32.89 11.87
N VAL A 15 17.51 -31.62 12.19
CA VAL A 15 16.61 -30.74 12.94
C VAL A 15 15.35 -30.54 12.10
N ILE A 16 14.21 -31.03 12.58
CA ILE A 16 12.90 -30.80 11.97
C ILE A 16 12.52 -29.34 12.22
N LEU A 17 12.47 -28.57 11.14
CA LEU A 17 11.96 -27.20 11.09
C LEU A 17 10.45 -27.23 11.34
N GLY A 18 10.02 -26.78 12.53
CA GLY A 18 8.63 -26.53 12.82
C GLY A 18 8.24 -25.11 12.43
N THR A 19 7.66 -24.92 11.24
CA THR A 19 6.81 -23.77 10.94
C THR A 19 5.41 -24.28 10.68
N LEU A 20 4.50 -23.99 11.62
CA LEU A 20 3.05 -24.13 11.48
C LEU A 20 2.57 -23.18 10.36
N GLY A 21 2.62 -23.66 9.12
CA GLY A 21 1.93 -23.10 7.96
C GLY A 21 0.72 -23.96 7.67
N ARG A 22 -0.45 -23.32 7.61
CA ARG A 22 -1.76 -23.95 7.39
C ARG A 22 -1.78 -24.65 6.03
N ASP A 23 -1.79 -25.98 6.05
CA ASP A 23 -1.82 -26.88 4.89
C ASP A 23 -3.14 -26.69 4.10
N SER A 24 -3.10 -25.88 3.03
CA SER A 24 -4.05 -25.99 1.93
C SER A 24 -3.34 -26.79 0.84
N ARG A 25 -3.43 -28.11 0.92
CA ARG A 25 -3.00 -29.00 -0.16
C ARG A 25 -3.91 -28.78 -1.36
N GLU A 26 -3.55 -27.84 -2.23
CA GLU A 26 -3.93 -27.86 -3.64
C GLU A 26 -3.58 -29.24 -4.17
N ARG A 27 -4.60 -30.04 -4.45
CA ARG A 27 -4.42 -31.27 -5.21
C ARG A 27 -4.24 -30.78 -6.63
N ASP A 28 -3.03 -30.85 -7.16
CA ASP A 28 -2.73 -30.57 -8.55
C ASP A 28 -3.31 -31.70 -9.40
N TRP A 29 -4.35 -31.43 -10.20
CA TRP A 29 -5.00 -32.41 -11.11
C TRP A 29 -4.41 -32.35 -12.52
N SER A 30 -3.35 -31.53 -12.71
CA SER A 30 -2.73 -31.25 -13.99
C SER A 30 -2.11 -32.50 -14.66
N ASP A 31 -1.79 -33.53 -13.87
CA ASP A 31 -1.14 -34.75 -14.33
C ASP A 31 -2.12 -35.81 -14.88
N GLU A 32 -3.44 -35.58 -14.85
CA GLU A 32 -4.45 -36.59 -15.20
C GLU A 32 -5.35 -36.20 -16.38
N CYS A 33 -4.90 -35.24 -17.20
CA CYS A 33 -5.63 -34.82 -18.40
C CYS A 33 -5.01 -35.42 -19.66
N ASP A 34 -5.70 -36.41 -20.24
CA ASP A 34 -5.38 -36.96 -21.55
C ASP A 34 -5.54 -35.91 -22.66
N GLU A 35 -4.69 -36.00 -23.68
CA GLU A 35 -4.56 -35.01 -24.77
C GLU A 35 -5.84 -34.85 -25.62
N ASP A 36 -6.78 -35.79 -25.54
CA ASP A 36 -8.05 -35.80 -26.28
C ASP A 36 -9.28 -35.41 -25.43
N ASP A 37 -9.09 -35.08 -24.15
CA ASP A 37 -10.20 -34.68 -23.28
C ASP A 37 -10.51 -33.18 -23.45
N GLU A 38 -11.38 -32.90 -24.42
CA GLU A 38 -11.92 -31.57 -24.68
C GLU A 38 -12.69 -30.97 -23.49
N ILE A 39 -13.15 -31.81 -22.55
CA ILE A 39 -13.79 -31.36 -21.32
C ILE A 39 -12.69 -30.84 -20.38
N CYS A 40 -11.60 -31.57 -20.12
CA CYS A 40 -10.49 -31.07 -19.29
C CYS A 40 -9.90 -29.77 -19.85
N LYS A 41 -9.64 -29.68 -21.17
CA LYS A 41 -9.15 -28.43 -21.79
C LYS A 41 -10.13 -27.27 -21.61
N LYS A 42 -11.43 -27.53 -21.51
CA LYS A 42 -12.46 -26.52 -21.25
C LYS A 42 -12.45 -26.06 -19.78
N TRP A 43 -12.18 -26.95 -18.83
CA TRP A 43 -12.05 -26.60 -17.41
C TRP A 43 -10.75 -25.85 -17.13
N LEU A 44 -9.61 -26.28 -17.70
CA LEU A 44 -8.35 -25.54 -17.63
C LEU A 44 -8.53 -24.12 -18.20
N ARG A 45 -9.08 -23.98 -19.42
CA ARG A 45 -9.42 -22.66 -20.00
C ARG A 45 -10.39 -21.83 -19.18
N ALA A 46 -11.21 -22.44 -18.32
CA ALA A 46 -12.10 -21.71 -17.43
C ALA A 46 -11.37 -21.22 -16.17
N ASP A 47 -10.36 -21.94 -15.69
CA ASP A 47 -9.42 -21.49 -14.64
C ASP A 47 -8.43 -20.45 -15.17
N ASP A 48 -7.92 -20.60 -16.41
CA ASP A 48 -7.05 -19.61 -17.07
C ASP A 48 -7.79 -18.27 -17.32
N ASN A 49 -9.09 -18.36 -17.60
CA ASN A 49 -9.97 -17.22 -17.88
C ASN A 49 -10.70 -16.71 -16.62
N ALA A 50 -10.58 -17.43 -15.50
CA ALA A 50 -10.61 -16.79 -14.21
C ALA A 50 -9.25 -16.12 -14.06
N THR A 51 -9.09 -14.93 -14.67
CA THR A 51 -8.16 -13.94 -14.12
C THR A 51 -8.36 -14.04 -12.63
N ASP A 52 -7.33 -14.44 -11.89
CA ASP A 52 -7.31 -14.53 -10.45
C ASP A 52 -7.68 -13.14 -9.96
N ALA A 53 -8.99 -12.91 -9.86
CA ALA A 53 -9.56 -11.59 -9.71
C ALA A 53 -9.18 -11.27 -8.28
N ALA A 54 -8.15 -10.43 -8.15
CA ALA A 54 -7.50 -10.16 -6.88
C ALA A 54 -8.60 -9.99 -5.83
N LYS A 55 -8.63 -10.85 -4.81
CA LYS A 55 -9.77 -10.84 -3.89
C LYS A 55 -9.75 -9.55 -3.09
N CYS A 56 -10.92 -8.96 -2.86
CA CYS A 56 -11.05 -7.80 -1.99
C CYS A 56 -10.39 -8.08 -0.62
N VAL A 57 -9.51 -7.17 -0.18
CA VAL A 57 -8.84 -7.24 1.11
C VAL A 57 -9.48 -6.24 2.07
N PRO A 58 -10.17 -6.69 3.14
CA PRO A 58 -10.81 -5.79 4.08
C PRO A 58 -9.81 -4.84 4.72
N MET A 59 -10.22 -3.59 4.89
CA MET A 59 -9.41 -2.51 5.49
C MET A 59 -8.14 -2.13 4.72
N ALA A 60 -7.91 -2.68 3.51
CA ALA A 60 -6.83 -2.22 2.66
C ALA A 60 -7.02 -0.74 2.28
N LYS A 61 -5.92 0.02 2.22
CA LYS A 61 -5.95 1.42 1.77
C LYS A 61 -6.43 1.48 0.32
N CYS A 62 -7.29 2.44 0.02
CA CYS A 62 -7.80 2.69 -1.32
C CYS A 62 -7.98 4.20 -1.57
N PHE A 63 -8.05 4.58 -2.84
CA PHE A 63 -8.33 5.94 -3.31
C PHE A 63 -9.55 5.95 -4.25
N GLU A 64 -9.99 4.79 -4.73
CA GLU A 64 -11.25 4.59 -5.44
C GLU A 64 -11.77 3.15 -5.26
N ASP A 65 -13.02 2.89 -5.66
CA ASP A 65 -13.64 1.57 -5.56
C ASP A 65 -12.86 0.48 -6.32
N GLY A 66 -12.19 0.85 -7.42
CA GLY A 66 -11.38 -0.06 -8.24
C GLY A 66 -10.24 -0.71 -7.46
N ASP A 67 -9.66 -0.01 -6.49
CA ASP A 67 -8.56 -0.53 -5.65
C ASP A 67 -8.99 -1.71 -4.77
N CYS A 68 -10.30 -1.86 -4.55
CA CYS A 68 -10.86 -2.87 -3.65
C CYS A 68 -11.26 -4.16 -4.37
N ASN A 69 -11.02 -4.30 -5.67
CA ASN A 69 -11.25 -5.51 -6.46
C ASN A 69 -12.58 -6.24 -6.13
N GLY A 70 -13.70 -5.54 -6.33
CA GLY A 70 -15.04 -6.03 -6.03
C GLY A 70 -15.63 -5.54 -4.70
N GLY A 71 -14.83 -4.90 -3.85
CA GLY A 71 -15.31 -4.15 -2.69
C GLY A 71 -15.66 -2.69 -2.99
N LYS A 72 -15.93 -1.94 -1.92
CA LYS A 72 -16.14 -0.48 -1.94
C LYS A 72 -15.05 0.24 -1.17
N CYS A 73 -14.53 1.34 -1.72
CA CYS A 73 -13.63 2.21 -1.00
C CYS A 73 -14.42 3.21 -0.16
N SER A 74 -14.24 3.17 1.15
CA SER A 74 -14.96 4.05 2.09
C SER A 74 -14.00 5.07 2.69
N GLY A 75 -14.29 6.36 2.50
CA GLY A 75 -13.52 7.47 3.07
C GLY A 75 -14.06 8.84 2.65
N PHE A 76 -13.43 9.89 3.15
CA PHE A 76 -13.80 11.28 2.83
C PHE A 76 -13.04 11.76 1.60
N SER A 77 -13.73 12.33 0.61
CA SER A 77 -13.16 12.92 -0.61
C SER A 77 -12.00 12.12 -1.21
N LEU A 78 -12.25 10.84 -1.45
CA LEU A 78 -11.26 9.88 -1.95
C LEU A 78 -10.55 10.38 -3.20
N GLY A 79 -9.24 10.18 -3.26
CA GLY A 79 -8.42 10.58 -4.42
C GLY A 79 -8.28 12.09 -4.60
N LYS A 80 -8.68 12.90 -3.60
CA LYS A 80 -8.49 14.36 -3.59
C LYS A 80 -7.38 14.78 -2.63
N CYS A 81 -6.83 15.97 -2.82
CA CYS A 81 -5.77 16.49 -1.94
C CYS A 81 -6.21 16.64 -0.48
N ASP A 82 -5.41 16.08 0.44
CA ASP A 82 -5.61 16.16 1.90
C ASP A 82 -4.77 17.29 2.51
N CYS A 83 -5.37 18.47 2.60
CA CYS A 83 -4.74 19.61 3.25
C CYS A 83 -4.67 19.48 4.78
N GLY A 84 -5.48 18.59 5.37
CA GLY A 84 -5.46 18.34 6.81
C GLY A 84 -4.18 17.64 7.27
N ALA A 85 -3.39 17.10 6.34
CA ALA A 85 -2.08 16.53 6.65
C ALA A 85 -1.06 17.57 7.11
N CYS A 86 -1.22 18.86 6.74
CA CYS A 86 -0.38 19.92 7.30
C CYS A 86 -0.96 20.41 8.63
N LEU A 87 -0.18 20.26 9.71
CA LEU A 87 -0.54 20.72 11.04
C LEU A 87 0.42 21.82 11.47
N SER A 88 -0.06 23.06 11.55
CA SER A 88 0.75 24.18 12.02
C SER A 88 1.21 23.95 13.47
N LEU A 89 2.35 24.55 13.83
CA LEU A 89 2.98 24.45 15.16
C LEU A 89 3.53 23.07 15.53
N VAL A 90 3.51 22.10 14.60
CA VAL A 90 4.29 20.86 14.73
C VAL A 90 5.76 21.18 14.49
N SER A 91 6.66 20.66 15.32
CA SER A 91 8.10 20.85 15.11
C SER A 91 8.54 20.19 13.82
N CYS A 92 9.35 20.88 13.03
CA CYS A 92 9.79 20.41 11.73
C CYS A 92 11.28 20.66 11.52
N LYS A 93 11.88 19.77 10.74
CA LYS A 93 13.22 19.96 10.16
C LYS A 93 13.13 20.31 8.67
N ASP A 94 12.10 19.81 8.02
CA ASP A 94 11.79 19.97 6.62
C ASP A 94 10.29 19.72 6.40
N ASP A 95 9.81 19.99 5.18
CA ASP A 95 8.39 19.94 4.83
C ASP A 95 7.75 18.56 5.02
N SER A 96 8.52 17.46 5.01
CA SER A 96 7.98 16.12 5.28
C SER A 96 7.34 16.02 6.67
N SER A 97 7.83 16.81 7.64
CA SER A 97 7.25 16.89 8.99
C SER A 97 5.91 17.65 9.01
N CYS A 98 5.63 18.45 7.98
CA CYS A 98 4.43 19.25 7.82
C CYS A 98 3.42 18.58 6.86
N GLY A 99 3.39 17.25 6.87
CA GLY A 99 2.57 16.47 5.94
C GLY A 99 3.07 16.48 4.50
N GLY A 100 4.26 17.03 4.25
CA GLY A 100 4.86 17.16 2.93
C GLY A 100 4.57 18.47 2.21
N LEU A 101 3.76 19.38 2.78
CA LEU A 101 3.43 20.65 2.12
C LEU A 101 4.69 21.49 1.90
N SER A 102 5.03 21.69 0.63
CA SER A 102 6.21 22.45 0.22
C SER A 102 6.16 23.88 0.76
N GLY A 103 7.24 24.32 1.41
CA GLY A 103 7.38 25.64 2.00
C GLY A 103 6.65 25.83 3.33
N ALA A 104 6.14 24.75 3.94
CA ALA A 104 5.45 24.84 5.23
C ALA A 104 6.41 24.82 6.42
N CYS A 105 7.58 24.19 6.34
CA CYS A 105 8.50 24.18 7.46
C CYS A 105 9.23 25.53 7.61
N ASN A 106 8.91 26.27 8.66
CA ASN A 106 9.57 27.53 8.95
C ASN A 106 10.89 27.27 9.68
N ASN A 107 12.01 27.41 8.97
CA ASN A 107 13.36 27.16 9.49
C ASN A 107 13.82 28.15 10.58
N GLU A 108 13.18 29.32 10.71
CA GLU A 108 13.52 30.30 11.75
C GLU A 108 12.93 29.88 13.10
N THR A 109 11.69 29.39 13.09
CA THR A 109 10.97 28.96 14.30
C THR A 109 11.16 27.48 14.60
N GLY A 110 11.47 26.66 13.59
CA GLY A 110 11.53 25.20 13.70
C GLY A 110 10.15 24.53 13.76
N PHE A 111 9.11 25.21 13.27
CA PHE A 111 7.72 24.74 13.30
C PHE A 111 7.04 24.86 11.94
N CYS A 112 6.06 24.00 11.69
CA CYS A 112 5.20 24.08 10.51
C CYS A 112 4.32 25.33 10.55
N ASP A 113 4.31 26.04 9.43
CA ASP A 113 3.40 27.13 9.10
C ASP A 113 2.69 26.79 7.79
N CYS A 114 1.52 26.14 7.93
CA CYS A 114 0.74 25.70 6.78
C CYS A 114 0.19 26.88 5.97
N ASP A 115 -0.05 28.04 6.58
CA ASP A 115 -0.51 29.23 5.86
C ASP A 115 0.59 29.76 4.93
N SER A 116 1.83 29.83 5.43
CA SER A 116 2.99 30.13 4.60
C SER A 116 3.21 29.09 3.50
N GLY A 117 3.02 27.80 3.81
CA GLY A 117 3.07 26.71 2.83
C GLY A 117 2.09 26.92 1.68
N PHE A 118 0.80 27.12 1.96
CA PHE A 118 -0.20 27.36 0.91
C PHE A 118 0.05 28.66 0.14
N LYS A 119 0.49 29.74 0.82
CA LYS A 119 0.86 31.00 0.15
C LYS A 119 2.02 30.82 -0.83
N SER A 120 3.03 30.04 -0.46
CA SER A 120 4.17 29.74 -1.34
C SER A 120 3.79 28.97 -2.60
N ASN A 121 2.65 28.26 -2.57
CA ASN A 121 2.11 27.49 -3.69
C ASN A 121 0.97 28.21 -4.43
N GLY A 122 0.79 29.52 -4.20
CA GLY A 122 -0.08 30.37 -5.00
C GLY A 122 -1.49 30.62 -4.47
N PHE A 123 -1.79 30.20 -3.24
CA PHE A 123 -3.05 30.56 -2.57
C PHE A 123 -2.92 31.86 -1.78
N GLU A 124 -4.03 32.56 -1.54
CA GLU A 124 -3.99 33.79 -0.74
C GLU A 124 -3.81 33.51 0.76
N SER A 125 -4.29 32.36 1.21
CA SER A 125 -4.20 31.89 2.59
C SER A 125 -4.52 30.39 2.67
N HIS A 126 -4.28 29.78 3.84
CA HIS A 126 -4.76 28.42 4.13
C HIS A 126 -6.28 28.31 3.94
N PHE A 127 -7.05 29.33 4.35
CA PHE A 127 -8.50 29.31 4.18
C PHE A 127 -8.92 29.34 2.70
N ASP A 128 -8.18 30.07 1.86
CA ASP A 128 -8.41 30.10 0.41
C ASP A 128 -8.17 28.72 -0.22
N ALA A 129 -7.07 28.05 0.17
CA ALA A 129 -6.79 26.67 -0.25
C ALA A 129 -7.90 25.71 0.19
N MET A 130 -8.40 25.83 1.43
CA MET A 130 -9.50 25.00 1.93
C MET A 130 -10.77 25.14 1.09
N MET A 131 -11.08 26.34 0.63
CA MET A 131 -12.30 26.61 -0.14
C MET A 131 -12.19 26.24 -1.62
N LYS A 132 -10.99 26.22 -2.19
CA LYS A 132 -10.80 26.07 -3.65
C LYS A 132 -10.06 24.80 -4.08
N PHE A 133 -9.34 24.15 -3.18
CA PHE A 133 -8.37 23.11 -3.52
C PHE A 133 -8.53 21.86 -2.66
N CYS A 134 -8.56 22.03 -1.34
CA CYS A 134 -8.61 20.93 -0.41
C CYS A 134 -9.87 20.11 -0.60
N SER A 135 -9.71 18.79 -0.66
CA SER A 135 -10.80 17.84 -0.90
C SER A 135 -11.57 18.06 -2.22
N GLN A 136 -11.02 18.84 -3.16
CA GLN A 136 -11.61 19.17 -4.47
C GLN A 136 -10.70 18.78 -5.64
N ALA A 137 -9.41 19.14 -5.55
CA ALA A 137 -8.43 18.84 -6.58
C ALA A 137 -8.11 17.35 -6.62
N ASP A 138 -8.15 16.77 -7.83
CA ASP A 138 -7.72 15.40 -8.07
C ASP A 138 -6.24 15.22 -7.76
N CYS A 139 -5.93 14.09 -7.15
CA CYS A 139 -4.60 13.72 -6.72
C CYS A 139 -4.22 12.36 -7.31
N THR A 140 -3.00 12.24 -7.82
CA THR A 140 -2.47 10.93 -8.22
C THR A 140 -1.87 10.23 -7.00
N PRO A 141 -2.37 9.04 -6.63
CA PRO A 141 -1.80 8.28 -5.52
C PRO A 141 -0.29 8.07 -5.70
N ASN A 142 0.48 8.19 -4.61
CA ASN A 142 1.95 8.08 -4.58
C ASN A 142 2.72 9.18 -5.35
N ASN A 143 2.03 10.16 -5.95
CA ASN A 143 2.65 11.34 -6.53
C ASN A 143 2.06 12.61 -5.90
N SER A 144 2.69 13.04 -4.83
CA SER A 144 2.28 14.20 -4.04
C SER A 144 2.51 15.55 -4.74
N SER A 145 3.14 15.58 -5.91
CA SER A 145 3.40 16.83 -6.65
C SER A 145 2.09 17.56 -7.01
N SER A 146 1.02 16.80 -7.28
CA SER A 146 -0.31 17.33 -7.58
C SER A 146 -0.96 18.09 -6.41
N CYS A 147 -0.51 17.81 -5.18
CA CYS A 147 -0.99 18.43 -3.95
C CYS A 147 0.10 19.23 -3.23
N PHE A 148 1.07 19.76 -3.97
CA PHE A 148 2.17 20.55 -3.41
C PHE A 148 2.96 19.81 -2.32
N GLY A 149 3.06 18.49 -2.47
CA GLY A 149 3.73 17.59 -1.54
C GLY A 149 2.82 16.94 -0.48
N LEU A 150 1.57 17.39 -0.33
CA LEU A 150 0.57 16.75 0.53
C LEU A 150 0.10 15.39 -0.02
N PRO A 151 -0.40 14.49 0.84
CA PRO A 151 -1.02 13.24 0.42
C PRO A 151 -2.42 13.45 -0.18
N CYS A 152 -2.92 12.44 -0.88
CA CYS A 152 -4.35 12.35 -1.19
C CYS A 152 -5.11 11.77 0.01
N HIS A 153 -6.38 12.15 0.18
CA HIS A 153 -7.29 11.42 1.05
C HIS A 153 -7.44 9.98 0.57
N SER A 154 -7.20 9.05 1.49
CA SER A 154 -7.41 7.62 1.27
C SER A 154 -8.56 7.10 2.13
N GLY A 155 -9.23 6.07 1.63
CA GLY A 155 -10.20 5.30 2.35
C GLY A 155 -9.67 3.93 2.75
N ILE A 156 -10.62 3.10 3.19
CA ILE A 156 -10.42 1.68 3.45
C ILE A 156 -11.42 0.83 2.67
N CYS A 157 -10.97 -0.33 2.21
CA CYS A 157 -11.83 -1.27 1.50
C CYS A 157 -12.82 -1.95 2.43
N SER A 158 -14.09 -1.91 2.04
CA SER A 158 -15.18 -2.71 2.60
C SER A 158 -15.52 -3.83 1.61
N CYS A 159 -15.27 -5.07 2.02
CA CYS A 159 -15.55 -6.26 1.23
C CYS A 159 -16.88 -6.88 1.70
N THR A 160 -17.75 -7.25 0.76
CA THR A 160 -19.06 -7.86 1.01
C THR A 160 -19.15 -9.22 0.34
#